data_AF-A0A959MME7-F1
#
_entry.id   AF-A0A959MME7-F1
#
_cell.length_a   1.000
_cell.length_b   1.000
_cell.length_c   1.000
_cell.angle_alpha   90.00
_cell.angle_beta   90.00
_cell.angle_gamma   90.00
#
_symmetry.space_group_name_H-M   'P 1'
#
loop_
_entity.id
_entity.type
_entity.pdbx_description
1 polymer ?
#
loop_
_entity_poly.entity_id
_entity_poly.type
_entity_poly.pdbx_seq_one_letter_code
_entity_poly.pdbx_strand_id
1 'polypeptide(L)'
;MLKKAVIAGCVFILLCGSCPIVQAQEEFVDQPSQELTTVPFIQLTGGILILHARLGDLPDTLNFILDTGSSGISLDSSTAARLQLKPIPTERTIRGIASMHKVSFLYNQTLHFPGLSIQHLDFHINDYTIITAVYGEKIDGIIGYSVLSRYILKIDYDKHEVTFCSNGSLRYPRGGYILRPSFRKLVSQPLRVKDAKKVYSDFLFDLGAGLCMLFSKNFIHDTELLSGKRKKWNKQGEGLGGKLDMELTVIKEVKVGPYRF
;
A
#
# COMPACT_ATOMS: atom_id res chain seq x y z
N MET A 1 -68.50 47.14 34.09
CA MET A 1 -67.86 45.81 34.06
C MET A 1 -66.35 45.99 34.13
N LEU A 2 -65.72 45.37 35.14
CA LEU A 2 -64.29 45.43 35.48
C LEU A 2 -63.36 45.05 34.32
N LYS A 3 -62.26 45.79 34.14
CA LYS A 3 -60.92 45.21 33.91
C LYS A 3 -59.82 46.05 34.59
N LYS A 4 -59.21 45.49 35.63
CA LYS A 4 -57.89 45.88 36.16
C LYS A 4 -56.81 45.18 35.31
N ALA A 5 -55.72 45.87 35.00
CA ALA A 5 -54.43 45.28 34.59
C ALA A 5 -53.34 46.28 35.01
N VAL A 6 -52.81 46.18 36.22
CA VAL A 6 -51.55 45.49 36.60
C VAL A 6 -50.36 46.01 35.79
N ILE A 7 -49.63 46.93 36.41
CA ILE A 7 -48.30 47.40 36.01
C ILE A 7 -47.30 46.33 36.43
N ALA A 8 -46.67 45.66 35.47
CA ALA A 8 -45.55 44.76 35.73
C ALA A 8 -44.24 45.50 35.41
N GLY A 9 -43.46 45.82 36.45
CA GLY A 9 -42.13 46.40 36.32
C GLY A 9 -41.13 45.36 35.81
N CYS A 10 -40.45 45.66 34.70
CA CYS A 10 -39.32 44.86 34.23
C CYS A 10 -38.06 45.25 35.01
N VAL A 11 -37.60 44.34 35.88
CA VAL A 11 -36.28 44.39 36.50
C VAL A 11 -35.24 44.01 35.44
N PHE A 12 -34.36 44.95 35.09
CA PHE A 12 -33.21 44.68 34.23
C PHE A 12 -32.11 44.05 35.08
N ILE A 13 -31.94 42.72 34.98
CA ILE A 13 -30.82 42.01 35.59
C ILE A 13 -29.62 42.14 34.64
N LEU A 14 -28.65 42.98 35.02
CA LEU A 14 -27.33 43.04 34.38
C LEU A 14 -26.56 41.75 34.72
N LEU A 15 -26.63 40.76 33.84
CA LEU A 15 -25.76 39.59 33.86
C LEU A 15 -24.36 40.02 33.39
N CYS A 16 -23.49 40.35 34.34
CA CYS A 16 -22.05 40.43 34.10
C CYS A 16 -21.53 39.03 33.78
N GLY A 17 -21.52 38.67 32.50
CA GLY A 17 -20.90 37.44 32.01
C GLY A 17 -19.39 37.51 32.19
N SER A 18 -18.87 36.73 33.15
CA SER A 18 -17.46 36.38 33.21
C SER A 18 -17.09 35.69 31.89
N CYS A 19 -16.21 36.31 31.11
CA CYS A 19 -15.65 35.71 29.91
C CYS A 19 -14.60 34.69 30.37
N PRO A 20 -14.81 33.36 30.24
CA PRO A 20 -13.73 32.42 30.51
C PRO A 20 -12.62 32.66 29.50
N ILE A 21 -11.43 32.96 30.00
CA ILE A 21 -10.19 32.96 29.22
C ILE A 21 -10.02 31.52 28.72
N VAL A 22 -10.34 31.30 27.44
CA VAL A 22 -10.09 30.04 26.77
C VAL A 22 -8.57 29.91 26.66
N GLN A 23 -7.95 29.08 27.47
CA GLN A 23 -6.56 28.68 27.25
C GLN A 23 -6.53 27.88 25.94
N ALA A 24 -5.87 28.43 24.92
CA ALA A 24 -5.57 27.69 23.71
C ALA A 24 -4.70 26.47 24.10
N GLN A 25 -5.19 25.28 23.76
CA GLN A 25 -4.46 24.05 23.98
C GLN A 25 -3.21 24.04 23.09
N GLU A 26 -2.05 23.72 23.66
CA GLU A 26 -0.83 23.49 22.87
C GLU A 26 -1.08 22.30 21.92
N GLU A 27 -1.14 22.60 20.62
CA GLU A 27 -1.26 21.58 19.57
C GLU A 27 0.15 21.23 19.08
N PHE A 28 0.52 19.96 19.16
CA PHE A 28 1.74 19.48 18.54
C PHE A 28 1.59 19.62 17.02
N VAL A 29 2.30 20.59 16.43
CA VAL A 29 2.36 20.73 14.99
C VAL A 29 3.39 19.74 14.45
N ASP A 30 2.93 18.76 13.68
CA ASP A 30 3.81 17.84 12.98
C ASP A 30 4.77 18.63 12.07
N GLN A 31 6.07 18.34 12.20
CA GLN A 31 7.07 18.96 11.35
C GLN A 31 6.74 18.69 9.86
N PRO A 32 6.96 19.66 8.96
CA PRO A 32 6.78 19.43 7.54
C PRO A 32 7.65 18.28 7.04
N SER A 33 7.07 17.41 6.22
CA SER A 33 7.79 16.36 5.52
C SER A 33 8.88 16.96 4.62
N GLN A 34 10.06 16.36 4.63
CA GLN A 34 11.22 16.76 3.83
C GLN A 34 11.53 15.69 2.79
N GLU A 35 11.87 16.10 1.58
CA GLU A 35 12.38 15.18 0.55
C GLU A 35 13.78 14.72 0.94
N LEU A 36 13.98 13.39 1.01
CA LEU A 36 15.23 12.77 1.40
C LEU A 36 16.04 12.35 0.18
N THR A 37 15.38 11.72 -0.79
CA THR A 37 15.98 11.34 -2.06
C THR A 37 14.91 11.08 -3.12
N THR A 38 15.30 11.21 -4.39
CA THR A 38 14.49 10.83 -5.54
C THR A 38 15.29 9.84 -6.37
N VAL A 39 14.66 8.72 -6.73
CA VAL A 39 15.29 7.64 -7.50
C VAL A 39 14.42 7.28 -8.71
N PRO A 40 15.03 6.93 -9.85
CA PRO A 40 14.28 6.46 -10.99
C PRO A 40 13.71 5.06 -10.71
N PHE A 41 12.62 4.71 -11.40
CA PHE A 41 12.10 3.35 -11.44
C PHE A 41 11.97 2.84 -12.87
N ILE A 42 12.01 1.51 -13.01
CA ILE A 42 11.62 0.84 -14.25
C ILE A 42 10.17 0.38 -14.09
N GLN A 43 9.33 0.69 -15.06
CA GLN A 43 7.95 0.19 -15.11
C GLN A 43 7.86 -1.01 -16.05
N LEU A 44 7.49 -2.17 -15.49
CA LEU A 44 7.21 -3.36 -16.27
C LEU A 44 5.73 -3.45 -16.64
N THR A 45 5.41 -4.41 -17.52
CA THR A 45 4.03 -4.72 -17.89
C THR A 45 3.16 -4.98 -16.66
N GLY A 46 1.93 -4.47 -16.68
CA GLY A 46 1.01 -4.58 -15.55
C GLY A 46 1.21 -3.52 -14.46
N GLY A 47 2.18 -2.61 -14.62
CA GLY A 47 2.38 -1.49 -13.71
C GLY A 47 3.36 -1.76 -12.56
N ILE A 48 4.12 -2.86 -12.63
CA ILE A 48 5.12 -3.19 -11.61
C ILE A 48 6.27 -2.21 -11.66
N LEU A 49 6.63 -1.68 -10.49
CA LEU A 49 7.71 -0.71 -10.35
C LEU A 49 8.95 -1.39 -9.76
N ILE A 50 10.07 -1.34 -10.47
CA ILE A 50 11.38 -1.80 -9.99
C ILE A 50 12.21 -0.60 -9.55
N LEU A 51 12.71 -0.68 -8.32
CA LEU A 51 13.70 0.23 -7.75
C LEU A 51 15.06 -0.47 -7.64
N HIS A 52 16.12 0.27 -7.95
CA HIS A 52 17.50 -0.19 -7.74
C HIS A 52 18.00 0.25 -6.37
N ALA A 53 18.52 -0.70 -5.59
CA ALA A 53 19.13 -0.41 -4.30
C ALA A 53 20.27 -1.36 -3.98
N ARG A 54 21.26 -0.90 -3.21
CA ARG A 54 22.36 -1.75 -2.73
C ARG A 54 22.00 -2.37 -1.40
N LEU A 55 22.38 -3.63 -1.20
CA LEU A 55 22.16 -4.36 0.06
C LEU A 55 23.46 -4.43 0.87
N GLY A 56 23.46 -3.82 2.05
CA GLY A 56 24.64 -3.70 2.91
C GLY A 56 25.84 -3.11 2.16
N ASP A 57 27.02 -3.69 2.38
CA ASP A 57 28.26 -3.22 1.77
C ASP A 57 28.47 -3.73 0.34
N LEU A 58 27.52 -4.48 -0.22
CA LEU A 58 27.64 -5.03 -1.57
C LEU A 58 27.75 -3.91 -2.61
N PRO A 59 28.67 -4.03 -3.58
CA PRO A 59 29.02 -2.91 -4.48
C PRO A 59 27.94 -2.59 -5.51
N ASP A 60 27.18 -3.60 -5.93
CA ASP A 60 26.22 -3.50 -7.02
C ASP A 60 24.78 -3.34 -6.52
N THR A 61 23.93 -2.75 -7.35
CA THR A 61 22.50 -2.61 -7.10
C THR A 61 21.75 -3.90 -7.39
N LEU A 62 20.65 -4.11 -6.68
CA LEU A 62 19.70 -5.19 -6.87
C LEU A 62 18.34 -4.64 -7.28
N ASN A 63 17.55 -5.47 -7.96
CA ASN A 63 16.23 -5.13 -8.47
C ASN A 63 15.13 -5.46 -7.47
N PHE A 64 14.46 -4.42 -6.95
CA PHE A 64 13.37 -4.57 -5.97
C PHE A 64 12.02 -4.11 -6.52
N ILE A 65 11.01 -4.97 -6.45
CA ILE A 65 9.63 -4.56 -6.71
C ILE A 65 9.13 -3.70 -5.53
N LEU A 66 8.53 -2.54 -5.82
CA LEU A 66 7.79 -1.76 -4.83
C LEU A 66 6.37 -2.32 -4.65
N ASP A 67 6.03 -2.79 -3.46
CA ASP A 67 4.84 -3.62 -3.25
C ASP A 67 4.07 -3.27 -1.97
N THR A 68 2.92 -2.62 -2.13
CA THR A 68 1.96 -2.30 -1.05
C THR A 68 1.13 -3.51 -0.58
N GLY A 69 1.12 -4.59 -1.34
CA GLY A 69 0.57 -5.91 -1.01
C GLY A 69 1.53 -6.84 -0.25
N SER A 70 2.75 -6.37 0.05
CA SER A 70 3.73 -7.11 0.87
C SER A 70 3.85 -6.56 2.29
N SER A 71 3.66 -7.43 3.28
CA SER A 71 3.71 -7.08 4.71
C SER A 71 5.11 -6.83 5.28
N GLY A 72 6.16 -6.98 4.46
CA GLY A 72 7.53 -6.87 4.91
C GLY A 72 8.49 -6.56 3.76
N ILE A 73 9.75 -6.98 3.91
CA ILE A 73 10.77 -6.89 2.86
C ILE A 73 11.37 -8.28 2.65
N SER A 74 11.75 -8.60 1.42
CA SER A 74 12.25 -9.93 1.06
C SER A 74 13.32 -9.91 0.00
N LEU A 75 14.10 -11.00 0.00
CA LEU A 75 15.17 -11.25 -0.95
C LEU A 75 14.97 -12.62 -1.61
N ASP A 76 15.32 -12.71 -2.88
CA ASP A 76 15.33 -13.95 -3.63
C ASP A 76 16.40 -14.91 -3.08
N SER A 77 16.02 -16.18 -2.96
CA SER A 77 16.89 -17.27 -2.52
C SER A 77 18.12 -17.47 -3.42
N SER A 78 17.97 -17.36 -4.75
CA SER A 78 19.11 -17.49 -5.66
C SER A 78 20.05 -16.28 -5.56
N THR A 79 19.51 -15.09 -5.30
CA THR A 79 20.29 -13.88 -5.02
C THR A 79 21.06 -14.00 -3.70
N ALA A 80 20.41 -14.48 -2.64
CA ALA A 80 21.08 -14.74 -1.36
C ALA A 80 22.24 -15.75 -1.52
N ALA A 81 22.02 -16.83 -2.27
CA ALA A 81 23.03 -17.85 -2.54
C ALA A 81 24.19 -17.28 -3.38
N ARG A 82 23.90 -16.56 -4.47
CA ARG A 82 24.90 -15.92 -5.34
C ARG A 82 25.80 -14.95 -4.57
N LEU A 83 25.22 -14.21 -3.63
CA LEU A 83 25.91 -13.24 -2.79
C LEU A 83 26.52 -13.86 -1.53
N GLN A 84 26.46 -15.19 -1.37
CA GLN A 84 26.98 -15.94 -0.23
C GLN A 84 26.45 -15.44 1.14
N LEU A 85 25.22 -14.91 1.13
CA LEU A 85 24.54 -14.48 2.34
C LEU A 85 24.12 -15.71 3.14
N LYS A 86 23.98 -15.56 4.47
CA LYS A 86 23.67 -16.66 5.38
C LYS A 86 22.33 -16.44 6.10
N PRO A 87 21.19 -16.69 5.42
CA PRO A 87 19.89 -16.61 6.06
C PRO A 87 19.77 -17.62 7.20
N ILE A 88 19.14 -17.22 8.30
CA ILE A 88 18.87 -18.07 9.47
C ILE A 88 17.49 -18.70 9.31
N PRO A 89 17.37 -20.04 9.30
CA PRO A 89 16.08 -20.72 9.27
C PRO A 89 15.21 -20.40 10.47
N THR A 90 13.89 -20.32 10.29
CA THR A 90 12.94 -20.08 11.38
C THR A 90 11.75 -21.02 11.31
N GLU A 91 11.01 -21.14 12.42
CA GLU A 91 9.72 -21.83 12.47
C GLU A 91 8.56 -20.97 11.97
N ARG A 92 8.81 -19.72 11.54
CA ARG A 92 7.78 -18.85 11.00
C ARG A 92 7.34 -19.34 9.62
N THR A 93 6.05 -19.27 9.35
CA THR A 93 5.46 -19.62 8.05
C THR A 93 4.95 -18.36 7.37
N ILE A 94 5.23 -18.20 6.07
CA ILE A 94 4.64 -17.14 5.24
C ILE A 94 3.65 -17.78 4.27
N ARG A 95 2.51 -17.12 4.07
CA ARG A 95 1.48 -17.49 3.09
C ARG A 95 1.69 -16.67 1.81
N GLY A 96 2.02 -17.35 0.72
CA GLY A 96 1.96 -16.81 -0.64
C GLY A 96 0.60 -17.03 -1.28
N ILE A 97 0.51 -16.76 -2.59
CA ILE A 97 -0.72 -16.92 -3.40
C ILE A 97 -1.13 -18.40 -3.50
N ALA A 98 -0.15 -19.30 -3.64
CA ALA A 98 -0.42 -20.72 -3.89
C ALA A 98 -0.09 -21.65 -2.71
N SER A 99 0.70 -21.22 -1.72
CA SER A 99 1.20 -22.12 -0.68
C SER A 99 1.72 -21.42 0.58
N MET A 100 1.90 -22.16 1.67
CA MET A 100 2.55 -21.71 2.90
C MET A 100 3.87 -22.45 3.11
N HIS A 101 4.94 -21.74 3.46
CA HIS A 101 6.26 -22.35 3.67
C HIS A 101 6.99 -21.76 4.86
N LYS A 102 7.86 -22.56 5.49
CA LYS A 102 8.82 -22.06 6.49
C LYS A 102 9.79 -21.10 5.81
N VAL A 103 10.14 -20.03 6.50
CA VAL A 103 11.02 -18.99 5.94
C VAL A 103 12.29 -18.82 6.74
N SER A 104 13.37 -18.54 6.01
CA SER A 104 14.63 -18.07 6.57
C SER A 104 14.69 -16.55 6.51
N PHE A 105 15.50 -15.94 7.37
CA PHE A 105 15.67 -14.49 7.43
C PHE A 105 17.14 -14.06 7.35
N LEU A 106 17.41 -12.97 6.64
CA LEU A 106 18.61 -12.17 6.79
C LEU A 106 18.28 -10.99 7.68
N TYR A 107 18.81 -11.01 8.90
CA TYR A 107 18.52 -10.02 9.93
C TYR A 107 19.39 -8.78 9.81
N ASN A 108 18.86 -7.65 10.28
CA ASN A 108 19.59 -6.40 10.49
C ASN A 108 20.39 -5.93 9.26
N GLN A 109 19.79 -6.04 8.09
CA GLN A 109 20.37 -5.56 6.84
C GLN A 109 20.09 -4.07 6.66
N THR A 110 20.88 -3.45 5.80
CA THR A 110 20.69 -2.06 5.37
C THR A 110 20.44 -2.04 3.87
N LEU A 111 19.45 -1.25 3.43
CA LEU A 111 19.18 -1.00 2.02
C LEU A 111 19.62 0.44 1.70
N HIS A 112 20.46 0.62 0.69
CA HIS A 112 20.99 1.92 0.30
C HIS A 112 20.40 2.37 -1.03
N PHE A 113 19.78 3.53 -0.99
CA PHE A 113 19.47 4.38 -2.14
C PHE A 113 20.46 5.56 -2.18
N PRO A 114 20.60 6.27 -3.31
CA PRO A 114 21.36 7.52 -3.35
C PRO A 114 20.92 8.47 -2.23
N GLY A 115 21.83 8.84 -1.32
CA GLY A 115 21.54 9.76 -0.22
C GLY A 115 20.64 9.24 0.91
N LEU A 116 20.18 7.98 0.86
CA LEU A 116 19.29 7.41 1.88
C LEU A 116 19.71 5.97 2.24
N SER A 117 19.94 5.72 3.53
CA SER A 117 20.23 4.37 4.05
C SER A 117 19.13 3.93 5.00
N ILE A 118 18.47 2.83 4.67
CA ILE A 118 17.35 2.28 5.44
C ILE A 118 17.87 1.07 6.21
N GLN A 119 18.11 1.26 7.51
CA GLN A 119 18.76 0.27 8.38
C GLN A 119 17.74 -0.61 9.11
N HIS A 120 18.20 -1.64 9.82
CA HIS A 120 17.37 -2.52 10.66
C HIS A 120 16.23 -3.17 9.85
N LEU A 121 16.58 -3.77 8.72
CA LEU A 121 15.66 -4.50 7.85
C LEU A 121 15.88 -5.99 7.98
N ASP A 122 14.81 -6.72 8.27
CA ASP A 122 14.81 -8.19 8.33
C ASP A 122 14.19 -8.74 7.04
N PHE A 123 15.03 -9.23 6.14
CA PHE A 123 14.60 -9.78 4.85
C PHE A 123 14.20 -11.23 5.03
N HIS A 124 12.95 -11.56 4.72
CA HIS A 124 12.59 -12.96 4.56
C HIS A 124 13.02 -13.47 3.18
N ILE A 125 13.43 -14.73 3.12
CA ILE A 125 13.90 -15.35 1.88
C ILE A 125 12.75 -16.06 1.18
N ASN A 126 12.60 -15.77 -0.11
CA ASN A 126 11.58 -16.36 -0.99
C ASN A 126 12.20 -16.86 -2.30
N ASP A 127 11.47 -17.70 -3.03
CA ASP A 127 11.81 -18.07 -4.40
C ASP A 127 11.08 -17.17 -5.41
N TYR A 128 11.84 -16.36 -6.15
CA TYR A 128 11.33 -15.48 -7.20
C TYR A 128 11.64 -15.95 -8.61
N THR A 129 12.00 -17.23 -8.80
CA THR A 129 12.28 -17.82 -10.12
C THR A 129 11.12 -17.61 -11.09
N ILE A 130 9.90 -17.89 -10.64
CA ILE A 130 8.71 -17.75 -11.49
C ILE A 130 8.44 -16.29 -11.84
N ILE A 131 8.48 -15.39 -10.85
CA ILE A 131 8.20 -13.96 -11.07
C ILE A 131 9.26 -13.35 -12.01
N THR A 132 10.53 -13.72 -11.82
CA THR A 132 11.63 -13.35 -12.72
C THR A 132 11.36 -13.82 -14.16
N ALA A 133 10.90 -15.06 -14.34
CA ALA A 133 10.60 -15.60 -15.66
C ALA A 133 9.41 -14.88 -16.34
N VAL A 134 8.37 -14.51 -15.60
CA VAL A 134 7.20 -13.78 -16.12
C VAL A 134 7.58 -12.42 -16.69
N TYR A 135 8.40 -11.67 -15.96
CA TYR A 135 8.75 -10.32 -16.34
C TYR A 135 9.96 -10.24 -17.28
N GLY A 136 10.74 -11.32 -17.39
CA GLY A 136 11.97 -11.33 -18.19
C GLY A 136 13.09 -10.47 -17.59
N GLU A 137 12.93 -10.04 -16.34
CA GLU A 137 13.85 -9.18 -15.60
C GLU A 137 14.18 -9.88 -14.28
N LYS A 138 15.46 -9.87 -13.86
CA LYS A 138 15.85 -10.48 -12.59
C LYS A 138 15.19 -9.72 -11.46
N ILE A 139 14.36 -10.40 -10.66
CA ILE A 139 13.82 -9.85 -9.42
C ILE A 139 14.65 -10.37 -8.25
N ASP A 140 15.37 -9.47 -7.59
CA ASP A 140 16.19 -9.79 -6.43
C ASP A 140 15.43 -9.66 -5.12
N GLY A 141 14.39 -8.83 -5.07
CA GLY A 141 13.64 -8.61 -3.83
C GLY A 141 12.32 -7.88 -4.00
N ILE A 142 11.64 -7.73 -2.88
CA ILE A 142 10.40 -6.94 -2.77
C ILE A 142 10.54 -5.97 -1.59
N ILE A 143 10.24 -4.70 -1.83
CA ILE A 143 10.12 -3.64 -0.84
C ILE A 143 8.65 -3.45 -0.52
N GLY A 144 8.23 -3.93 0.64
CA GLY A 144 6.88 -3.70 1.17
C GLY A 144 6.88 -2.95 2.49
N TYR A 145 5.91 -3.27 3.33
CA TYR A 145 5.55 -2.49 4.52
C TYR A 145 6.70 -2.15 5.47
N SER A 146 7.70 -3.03 5.61
CA SER A 146 8.88 -2.79 6.45
C SER A 146 9.60 -1.48 6.10
N VAL A 147 9.53 -1.06 4.83
CA VAL A 147 10.06 0.22 4.35
C VAL A 147 8.94 1.25 4.17
N LEU A 148 7.83 0.87 3.56
CA LEU A 148 6.73 1.80 3.23
C LEU A 148 6.13 2.49 4.47
N SER A 149 6.17 1.85 5.64
CA SER A 149 5.69 2.45 6.89
C SER A 149 6.60 3.54 7.48
N ARG A 150 7.82 3.71 6.94
CA ARG A 150 8.84 4.62 7.47
C ARG A 150 8.92 5.95 6.71
N TYR A 151 8.30 6.03 5.53
CA TYR A 151 8.44 7.15 4.61
C TYR A 151 7.12 7.51 3.95
N ILE A 152 6.99 8.79 3.60
CA ILE A 152 6.01 9.23 2.61
C ILE A 152 6.64 9.02 1.23
N LEU A 153 5.98 8.26 0.35
CA LEU A 153 6.43 8.08 -1.03
C LEU A 153 5.60 8.94 -1.98
N LYS A 154 6.28 9.67 -2.85
CA LYS A 154 5.67 10.31 -4.03
C LYS A 154 6.09 9.51 -5.25
N ILE A 155 5.12 9.01 -6.02
CA ILE A 155 5.37 8.26 -7.25
C ILE A 155 4.90 9.13 -8.42
N ASP A 156 5.84 9.55 -9.26
CA ASP A 156 5.58 10.32 -10.48
C ASP A 156 5.73 9.39 -11.68
N TYR A 157 4.59 8.97 -12.24
CA TYR A 157 4.54 8.05 -13.38
C TYR A 157 4.96 8.70 -14.71
N ASP A 158 4.85 10.03 -14.84
CA ASP A 158 5.27 10.71 -16.06
C ASP A 158 6.80 10.78 -16.10
N LYS A 159 7.43 11.09 -14.97
CA LYS A 159 8.90 11.16 -14.84
C LYS A 159 9.59 9.83 -14.57
N HIS A 160 8.82 8.80 -14.20
CA HIS A 160 9.34 7.50 -13.78
C HIS A 160 10.25 7.60 -12.54
N GLU A 161 9.81 8.37 -11.53
CA GLU A 161 10.57 8.63 -10.31
C GLU A 161 9.77 8.33 -9.04
N VAL A 162 10.46 7.84 -8.00
CA VAL A 162 9.95 7.75 -6.63
C VAL A 162 10.76 8.67 -5.72
N THR A 163 10.08 9.58 -5.03
CA THR A 163 10.68 10.43 -3.99
C THR A 163 10.35 9.88 -2.61
N PHE A 164 11.39 9.57 -1.83
CA PHE A 164 11.28 9.25 -0.42
C PHE A 164 11.28 10.54 0.39
N CYS A 165 10.26 10.73 1.23
CA CYS A 165 10.16 11.87 2.12
C CYS A 165 10.11 11.39 3.58
N SER A 166 10.60 12.21 4.52
CA SER A 166 10.42 11.96 5.94
C SER A 166 8.94 11.99 6.32
N ASN A 167 8.58 11.30 7.40
CA ASN A 167 7.25 11.44 7.98
C ASN A 167 7.05 12.88 8.48
N GLY A 168 5.86 13.42 8.27
CA GLY A 168 5.53 14.79 8.63
C GLY A 168 4.29 15.30 7.91
N SER A 169 3.94 16.56 8.17
CA SER A 169 2.83 17.20 7.48
C SER A 169 3.16 17.39 5.99
N LEU A 170 2.22 17.05 5.10
CA LEU A 170 2.37 17.15 3.66
C LEU A 170 1.34 18.12 3.08
N ARG A 171 1.78 19.07 2.26
CA ARG A 171 0.90 19.91 1.47
C ARG A 171 0.50 19.19 0.19
N TYR A 172 -0.74 18.72 0.14
CA TYR A 172 -1.27 18.03 -1.05
C TYR A 172 -1.39 18.99 -2.25
N PRO A 173 -1.06 18.53 -3.48
CA PRO A 173 -1.29 19.31 -4.69
C PRO A 173 -2.77 19.69 -4.86
N ARG A 174 -3.02 20.87 -5.42
CA ARG A 174 -4.38 21.29 -5.78
C ARG A 174 -4.91 20.41 -6.92
N GLY A 175 -6.22 20.12 -6.89
CA GLY A 175 -6.88 19.30 -7.91
C GLY A 175 -6.70 17.79 -7.74
N GLY A 176 -5.92 17.35 -6.75
CA GLY A 176 -5.83 15.94 -6.38
C GLY A 176 -7.07 15.45 -5.64
N TYR A 177 -7.19 14.13 -5.50
CA TYR A 177 -8.20 13.48 -4.68
C TYR A 177 -7.53 12.66 -3.59
N ILE A 178 -7.91 12.89 -2.34
CA ILE A 178 -7.37 12.15 -1.20
C ILE A 178 -8.16 10.86 -1.01
N LEU A 179 -7.47 9.74 -1.16
CA LEU A 179 -7.95 8.44 -0.71
C LEU A 179 -7.58 8.25 0.77
N ARG A 180 -8.35 7.40 1.46
CA ARG A 180 -8.13 7.06 2.87
C ARG A 180 -8.01 5.54 3.01
N PRO A 181 -6.92 4.94 2.48
CA PRO A 181 -6.72 3.52 2.60
C PRO A 181 -6.45 3.13 4.05
N SER A 182 -6.80 1.91 4.41
CA SER A 182 -6.32 1.29 5.64
C SER A 182 -4.91 0.78 5.39
N PHE A 183 -3.98 1.17 6.27
CA PHE A 183 -2.57 0.84 6.17
C PHE A 183 -2.16 -0.04 7.36
N ARG A 184 -2.55 -1.32 7.33
CA ARG A 184 -2.32 -2.29 8.42
C ARG A 184 -1.51 -3.48 7.91
N LYS A 185 -0.21 -3.27 7.72
CA LYS A 185 0.75 -4.16 7.01
C LYS A 185 0.50 -4.32 5.52
N LEU A 186 -0.74 -4.50 5.10
CA LEU A 186 -1.15 -4.42 3.71
C LEU A 186 -1.99 -3.17 3.50
N VAL A 187 -1.88 -2.56 2.33
CA VAL A 187 -2.70 -1.42 1.96
C VAL A 187 -4.02 -1.93 1.42
N SER A 188 -5.13 -1.52 2.02
CA SER A 188 -6.46 -1.78 1.50
C SER A 188 -7.25 -0.50 1.29
N GLN A 189 -8.06 -0.47 0.25
CA GLN A 189 -8.86 0.68 -0.12
C GLN A 189 -10.30 0.24 -0.38
N PRO A 190 -11.31 0.90 0.24
CA PRO A 190 -12.70 0.69 -0.12
C PRO A 190 -12.94 1.06 -1.58
N LEU A 191 -13.43 0.10 -2.37
CA LEU A 191 -13.79 0.28 -3.78
C LEU A 191 -15.25 -0.06 -4.02
N ARG A 192 -15.79 0.50 -5.11
CA ARG A 192 -17.08 0.08 -5.67
C ARG A 192 -16.84 -0.64 -6.98
N VAL A 193 -17.24 -1.91 -7.04
CA VAL A 193 -17.16 -2.73 -8.25
C VAL A 193 -18.57 -2.99 -8.77
N LYS A 194 -18.76 -2.91 -10.08
CA LYS A 194 -20.07 -3.16 -10.70
C LYS A 194 -19.93 -4.08 -11.90
N ASP A 195 -20.77 -5.10 -11.93
CA ASP A 195 -21.01 -5.89 -13.14
C ASP A 195 -22.48 -6.30 -13.28
N ALA A 196 -22.86 -7.53 -12.89
CA ALA A 196 -24.27 -7.93 -12.78
C ALA A 196 -24.89 -7.32 -11.52
N LYS A 197 -24.16 -7.36 -10.41
CA LYS A 197 -24.46 -6.61 -9.19
C LYS A 197 -23.47 -5.49 -8.96
N LYS A 198 -23.77 -4.64 -7.98
CA LYS A 198 -22.89 -3.57 -7.49
C LYS A 198 -22.47 -3.94 -6.07
N VAL A 199 -21.17 -3.98 -5.84
CA VAL A 199 -20.56 -4.38 -4.57
C VAL A 199 -19.66 -3.25 -4.07
N TYR A 200 -19.69 -3.01 -2.77
CA TYR A 200 -18.79 -2.12 -2.06
C TYR A 200 -18.00 -2.96 -1.06
N SER A 201 -16.68 -2.98 -1.19
CA SER A 201 -15.83 -3.81 -0.33
C SER A 201 -14.41 -3.24 -0.28
N ASP A 202 -13.64 -3.69 0.69
CA ASP A 202 -12.22 -3.38 0.80
C ASP A 202 -11.41 -4.34 -0.08
N PHE A 203 -10.56 -3.77 -0.93
CA PHE A 203 -9.63 -4.52 -1.77
C PHE A 203 -8.21 -4.15 -1.40
N LEU A 204 -7.28 -5.09 -1.57
CA LEU A 204 -5.86 -4.77 -1.50
C LEU A 204 -5.51 -3.80 -2.64
N PHE A 205 -4.84 -2.72 -2.28
CA PHE A 205 -4.26 -1.78 -3.24
C PHE A 205 -2.80 -2.19 -3.42
N ASP A 206 -2.51 -2.93 -4.48
CA ASP A 206 -1.30 -3.74 -4.63
C ASP A 206 -0.48 -3.28 -5.83
N LEU A 207 0.63 -2.57 -5.58
CA LEU A 207 1.59 -2.16 -6.61
C LEU A 207 2.47 -3.32 -7.13
N GLY A 208 2.54 -4.43 -6.39
CA GLY A 208 3.28 -5.63 -6.75
C GLY A 208 2.51 -6.63 -7.61
N ALA A 209 1.23 -6.36 -7.90
CA ALA A 209 0.38 -7.22 -8.72
C ALA A 209 0.22 -6.69 -10.16
N GLY A 210 0.67 -7.47 -11.15
CA GLY A 210 0.53 -7.15 -12.58
C GLY A 210 -0.88 -7.37 -13.14
N LEU A 211 -1.92 -7.26 -12.30
CA LEU A 211 -3.33 -7.55 -12.61
C LEU A 211 -4.20 -6.34 -12.23
N CYS A 212 -5.27 -6.07 -12.96
CA CYS A 212 -6.17 -4.96 -12.63
C CYS A 212 -7.05 -5.24 -11.41
N MET A 213 -7.60 -6.45 -11.29
CA MET A 213 -8.45 -6.88 -10.17
C MET A 213 -8.31 -8.39 -10.00
N LEU A 214 -8.22 -8.85 -8.75
CA LEU A 214 -8.23 -10.27 -8.39
C LEU A 214 -9.37 -10.53 -7.42
N PHE A 215 -10.21 -11.52 -7.74
CA PHE A 215 -11.31 -11.95 -6.87
C PHE A 215 -11.12 -13.40 -6.46
N SER A 216 -11.41 -13.71 -5.19
CA SER A 216 -11.53 -15.11 -4.77
C SER A 216 -12.84 -15.71 -5.30
N LYS A 217 -12.86 -17.04 -5.50
CA LYS A 217 -14.08 -17.75 -5.90
C LYS A 217 -15.23 -17.53 -4.90
N ASN A 218 -14.92 -17.54 -3.60
CA ASN A 218 -15.89 -17.27 -2.54
C ASN A 218 -16.47 -15.86 -2.66
N PHE A 219 -15.63 -14.84 -2.89
CA PHE A 219 -16.13 -13.47 -3.07
C PHE A 219 -17.11 -13.38 -4.25
N ILE A 220 -16.79 -14.00 -5.39
CA ILE A 220 -17.68 -14.00 -6.56
C ILE A 220 -18.98 -14.77 -6.27
N HIS A 221 -18.91 -15.90 -5.58
CA HIS A 221 -20.06 -16.70 -5.19
C HIS A 221 -20.98 -15.94 -4.23
N ASP A 222 -20.44 -15.41 -3.14
CA ASP A 222 -21.22 -14.79 -2.06
C ASP A 222 -21.84 -13.46 -2.46
N THR A 223 -21.16 -12.71 -3.34
CA THR A 223 -21.65 -11.41 -3.81
C THR A 223 -22.53 -11.50 -5.04
N GLU A 224 -22.47 -12.62 -5.78
CA GLU A 224 -23.02 -12.77 -7.13
C GLU A 224 -22.67 -11.58 -8.04
N LEU A 225 -21.44 -11.05 -7.91
CA LEU A 225 -20.99 -9.88 -8.67
C LEU A 225 -21.11 -10.09 -10.18
N LEU A 226 -20.74 -11.29 -10.65
CA LEU A 226 -20.75 -11.68 -12.05
C LEU A 226 -22.05 -12.41 -12.40
N SER A 227 -22.56 -12.17 -13.61
CA SER A 227 -23.67 -12.96 -14.15
C SER A 227 -23.21 -14.41 -14.39
N GLY A 228 -24.08 -15.39 -14.17
CA GLY A 228 -23.81 -16.78 -14.57
C GLY A 228 -23.54 -16.97 -16.07
N LYS A 229 -23.94 -16.01 -16.92
CA LYS A 229 -23.64 -15.99 -18.37
C LYS A 229 -22.30 -15.30 -18.70
N ARG A 230 -21.55 -14.82 -17.71
CA ARG A 230 -20.27 -14.14 -17.92
C ARG A 230 -19.28 -15.11 -18.55
N LYS A 231 -18.77 -14.76 -19.74
CA LYS A 231 -17.69 -15.51 -20.37
C LYS A 231 -16.42 -15.40 -19.53
N LYS A 232 -15.81 -16.54 -19.25
CA LYS A 232 -14.54 -16.66 -18.54
C LYS A 232 -13.54 -17.44 -19.38
N TRP A 233 -12.27 -17.15 -19.21
CA TRP A 233 -11.18 -17.86 -19.85
C TRP A 233 -10.26 -18.43 -18.80
N ASN A 234 -10.00 -19.73 -18.88
CA ASN A 234 -9.01 -20.35 -18.00
C ASN A 234 -7.64 -19.78 -18.32
N LYS A 235 -6.93 -19.35 -17.28
CA LYS A 235 -5.59 -18.81 -17.36
C LYS A 235 -4.80 -19.28 -16.15
N GLN A 236 -3.51 -19.53 -16.34
CA GLN A 236 -2.63 -19.79 -15.22
C GLN A 236 -2.07 -18.44 -14.71
N GLY A 237 -2.27 -18.18 -13.43
CA GLY A 237 -1.63 -17.11 -12.69
C GLY A 237 -0.33 -17.58 -12.08
N GLU A 238 0.57 -16.64 -11.85
CA GLU A 238 1.90 -16.90 -11.33
C GLU A 238 2.21 -15.86 -10.23
N GLY A 239 2.83 -16.30 -9.14
CA GLY A 239 3.19 -15.42 -8.04
C GLY A 239 3.97 -16.15 -6.95
N LEU A 240 4.08 -15.51 -5.77
CA LEU A 240 4.80 -16.11 -4.65
C LEU A 240 4.16 -17.45 -4.24
N GLY A 241 4.96 -18.51 -4.26
CA GLY A 241 4.54 -19.85 -3.87
C GLY A 241 4.04 -20.75 -5.01
N GLY A 242 4.09 -20.30 -6.27
CA GLY A 242 3.87 -21.16 -7.43
C GLY A 242 2.84 -20.64 -8.45
N LYS A 243 2.36 -21.57 -9.27
CA LYS A 243 1.31 -21.33 -10.26
C LYS A 243 -0.06 -21.59 -9.65
N LEU A 244 -1.06 -20.81 -10.08
CA LEU A 244 -2.45 -20.93 -9.64
C LEU A 244 -3.37 -20.94 -10.86
N ASP A 245 -4.33 -21.86 -10.91
CA ASP A 245 -5.37 -21.80 -11.93
C ASP A 245 -6.37 -20.67 -11.63
N MET A 246 -6.53 -19.78 -12.59
CA MET A 246 -7.38 -18.59 -12.51
C MET A 246 -8.38 -18.57 -13.67
N GLU A 247 -9.45 -17.81 -13.48
CA GLU A 247 -10.39 -17.46 -14.54
C GLU A 247 -10.27 -15.98 -14.84
N LEU A 248 -9.93 -15.63 -16.09
CA LEU A 248 -9.92 -14.26 -16.57
C LEU A 248 -11.31 -13.88 -17.07
N THR A 249 -11.73 -12.64 -16.81
CA THR A 249 -12.94 -12.04 -17.36
C THR A 249 -12.82 -10.52 -17.40
N VAL A 250 -13.72 -9.85 -18.12
CA VAL A 250 -13.90 -8.39 -18.07
C VAL A 250 -15.13 -8.06 -17.22
N ILE A 251 -15.01 -7.04 -16.38
CA ILE A 251 -16.10 -6.45 -15.57
C ILE A 251 -16.49 -5.08 -16.12
N LYS A 252 -17.68 -4.60 -15.80
CA LYS A 252 -18.17 -3.33 -16.37
C LYS A 252 -17.53 -2.09 -15.78
N GLU A 253 -17.23 -2.09 -14.48
CA GLU A 253 -16.74 -0.89 -13.81
C GLU A 253 -16.04 -1.20 -12.47
N VAL A 254 -14.92 -0.52 -12.23
CA VAL A 254 -14.31 -0.33 -10.91
C VAL A 254 -14.26 1.17 -10.63
N LYS A 255 -14.75 1.60 -9.47
CA LYS A 255 -14.69 3.00 -9.03
C LYS A 255 -13.83 3.13 -7.77
N VAL A 256 -12.79 3.97 -7.88
CA VAL A 256 -11.86 4.33 -6.80
C VAL A 256 -11.94 5.85 -6.59
N GLY A 257 -12.50 6.29 -5.46
CA GLY A 257 -12.78 7.73 -5.26
C GLY A 257 -13.64 8.29 -6.41
N PRO A 258 -13.22 9.36 -7.13
CA PRO A 258 -13.95 9.91 -8.27
C PRO A 258 -13.68 9.15 -9.58
N TYR A 259 -12.62 8.35 -9.64
CA TYR A 259 -12.14 7.71 -10.87
C TYR A 259 -12.93 6.44 -11.19
N ARG A 260 -13.18 6.20 -12.48
CA ARG A 260 -13.88 5.02 -12.99
C ARG A 260 -13.03 4.36 -14.08
N PHE A 261 -12.89 3.06 -13.97
CA PHE A 261 -12.22 2.17 -14.91
C PHE A 261 -13.21 1.12 -15.40
#